data_AF-A0A958XAK3-F1
#
_entry.id   AF-A0A958XAK3-F1
#
_cell.length_a   1.000
_cell.length_b   1.000
_cell.length_c   1.000
_cell.angle_alpha   90.00
_cell.angle_beta   90.00
_cell.angle_gamma   90.00
#
_symmetry.space_group_name_H-M   'P 1'
#
loop_
_entity.id
_entity.type
_entity.pdbx_description
1 polymer ?
#
loop_
_entity_poly.entity_id
_entity_poly.type
_entity_poly.pdbx_seq_one_letter_code
_entity_poly.pdbx_strand_id
1 'polypeptide(L)' 'MNSIKRIAGVLWMALALGAIWFLFTRASAELSAETVRPDKKIFWYSILPVYVPLMMGLFLFGYYALKGEYDKVDS' A
#
# COMPACT_ATOMS: atom_id res chain seq x y z
N MET A 1 0.48 14.06 -22.55
CA MET A 1 0.25 12.65 -22.16
C MET A 1 0.10 12.55 -20.63
N ASN A 2 -0.67 13.47 -20.04
CA ASN A 2 -0.52 13.82 -18.62
C ASN A 2 -1.65 13.22 -17.79
N SER A 3 -2.83 13.04 -18.41
CA SER A 3 -3.98 12.41 -17.78
C SER A 3 -3.77 10.93 -17.47
N ILE A 4 -3.05 10.18 -18.31
CA ILE A 4 -2.76 8.75 -18.05
C ILE A 4 -1.87 8.60 -16.82
N LYS A 5 -0.78 9.38 -16.72
CA LYS A 5 0.12 9.39 -15.55
C LYS A 5 -0.64 9.77 -14.26
N ARG A 6 -1.57 10.74 -14.36
CA ARG A 6 -2.39 11.20 -13.24
C ARG A 6 -3.46 10.18 -12.81
N ILE A 7 -4.16 9.55 -13.75
CA ILE A 7 -5.13 8.47 -13.50
C ILE A 7 -4.42 7.26 -12.90
N ALA A 8 -3.26 6.89 -13.42
CA ALA A 8 -2.44 5.83 -12.84
C ALA A 8 -2.06 6.16 -11.39
N GLY A 9 -1.61 7.38 -11.11
CA GLY A 9 -1.32 7.82 -9.74
C GLY A 9 -2.50 7.69 -8.78
N VAL A 10 -3.69 8.14 -9.19
CA VAL A 10 -4.93 8.00 -8.41
C VAL A 10 -5.28 6.53 -8.19
N LEU A 11 -5.17 5.71 -9.22
CA LEU A 11 -5.39 4.26 -9.12
C LEU A 11 -4.46 3.62 -8.09
N TRP A 12 -3.17 4.00 -8.11
CA TRP A 12 -2.17 3.48 -7.18
C TRP A 12 -2.40 3.92 -5.73
N MET A 13 -2.86 5.15 -5.49
CA MET A 13 -3.27 5.57 -4.14
C MET A 13 -4.49 4.81 -3.63
N ALA A 14 -5.51 4.62 -4.49
CA ALA A 14 -6.70 3.87 -4.12
C ALA A 14 -6.37 2.40 -3.80
N LEU A 15 -5.49 1.79 -4.61
CA LEU A 15 -4.97 0.45 -4.38
C LEU A 15 -4.13 0.37 -3.09
N ALA A 16 -3.27 1.35 -2.82
CA ALA A 16 -2.49 1.39 -1.57
C ALA A 16 -3.40 1.44 -0.34
N LEU A 17 -4.40 2.33 -0.34
CA LEU A 17 -5.35 2.46 0.77
C LEU A 17 -6.18 1.18 0.95
N GLY A 18 -6.69 0.60 -0.14
CA GLY A 18 -7.43 -0.66 -0.10
C GLY A 18 -6.59 -1.84 0.38
N ALA A 19 -5.33 -1.92 -0.05
CA ALA A 19 -4.40 -2.97 0.36
C ALA A 19 -4.01 -2.85 1.83
N ILE A 20 -3.74 -1.64 2.33
CA ILE A 20 -3.49 -1.39 3.76
C ILE A 20 -4.69 -1.85 4.57
N TRP A 21 -5.91 -1.42 4.20
CA TRP A 21 -7.13 -1.83 4.91
C TRP A 21 -7.28 -3.35 4.94
N PHE A 22 -7.15 -4.01 3.79
CA PHE A 22 -7.23 -5.47 3.70
C PHE A 22 -6.16 -6.17 4.55
N LEU A 23 -4.92 -5.67 4.53
CA LEU A 23 -3.81 -6.20 5.31
C LEU A 23 -4.10 -6.13 6.82
N PHE A 24 -4.60 -4.99 7.31
CA PHE A 24 -4.97 -4.83 8.73
C PHE A 24 -6.17 -5.68 9.12
N THR A 25 -7.20 -5.79 8.28
CA THR A 25 -8.35 -6.66 8.55
C THR A 25 -7.94 -8.12 8.64
N ARG A 26 -7.06 -8.58 7.75
CA ARG A 26 -6.55 -9.95 7.78
C ARG A 26 -5.62 -10.21 8.96
N ALA A 27 -4.73 -9.26 9.25
CA ALA A 27 -3.82 -9.34 10.39
C ALA A 27 -4.60 -9.44 11.70
N SER A 28 -5.59 -8.55 11.91
CA SER A 28 -6.41 -8.55 13.12
C SER A 28 -7.25 -9.82 13.25
N ALA A 29 -7.85 -10.33 12.17
CA ALA A 29 -8.59 -11.59 12.19
C ALA A 29 -7.70 -12.78 12.58
N GLU A 30 -6.48 -12.85 12.05
CA GLU A 30 -5.57 -13.97 12.34
C GLU A 30 -4.90 -13.86 13.73
N LEU A 31 -4.65 -12.62 14.19
CA LEU A 31 -4.00 -12.35 15.49
C LEU A 31 -4.98 -12.38 16.68
N SER A 32 -6.29 -12.20 16.45
CA SER A 32 -7.31 -12.21 17.51
C SER A 32 -7.80 -13.62 17.88
N ALA A 33 -7.37 -14.65 17.15
CA ALA A 33 -7.70 -16.03 17.49
C ALA A 33 -7.00 -16.43 18.80
N GLU A 34 -7.77 -16.92 19.77
CA GLU A 34 -7.32 -17.23 21.16
C GLU A 34 -6.09 -18.16 21.22
N THR A 35 -5.89 -19.00 20.20
CA THR A 35 -4.69 -19.81 19.99
C THR A 35 -4.03 -19.49 18.65
N VAL A 36 -3.36 -18.33 18.52
CA VAL A 36 -2.57 -18.05 17.31
C VAL A 36 -1.38 -19.00 17.25
N ARG A 37 -1.39 -19.89 16.25
CA ARG A 37 -0.26 -20.75 15.89
C ARG A 37 1.01 -19.90 15.73
N PRO A 38 2.16 -20.29 16.32
CA PRO A 38 3.42 -19.54 16.20
C PRO A 38 3.80 -19.24 14.75
N ASP A 39 3.53 -20.19 13.85
CA ASP A 39 3.72 -20.08 12.40
C ASP A 39 3.04 -18.83 11.80
N LYS A 40 1.80 -18.56 12.25
CA LYS A 40 0.98 -17.44 11.75
C LYS A 40 1.43 -16.11 12.34
N LYS A 41 1.85 -16.09 13.61
CA LYS A 41 2.43 -14.87 14.21
C LYS A 41 3.66 -14.43 13.45
N ILE A 42 4.60 -15.34 13.21
CA ILE A 42 5.87 -15.02 12.52
C ILE A 42 5.58 -14.52 11.10
N PHE A 43 4.69 -15.18 10.36
CA PHE A 43 4.27 -14.74 9.02
C PHE A 43 3.78 -13.28 9.02
N TRP A 44 2.83 -12.95 9.90
CA TRP A 44 2.28 -11.59 9.97
C TRP A 44 3.30 -10.56 10.44
N TYR A 45 4.15 -10.92 11.40
CA TYR A 45 5.23 -10.06 11.87
C TYR A 45 6.29 -9.77 10.80
N SER A 46 6.53 -10.70 9.86
CA SER A 46 7.46 -10.46 8.75
C SER A 46 6.81 -9.67 7.61
N ILE A 47 5.55 -9.93 7.28
CA ILE A 47 4.90 -9.29 6.12
C ILE A 47 4.50 -7.84 6.39
N LEU A 48 4.02 -7.50 7.60
CA LEU A 48 3.63 -6.13 7.95
C LEU A 48 4.74 -5.10 7.72
N PRO A 49 5.95 -5.25 8.29
CA PRO A 49 7.01 -4.26 8.14
C PRO A 49 7.59 -4.19 6.73
N VAL A 50 7.38 -5.21 5.88
CA VAL A 50 7.74 -5.16 4.45
C VAL A 50 6.65 -4.46 3.64
N TYR A 51 5.38 -4.79 3.87
CA TYR A 51 4.25 -4.25 3.09
C TYR A 51 3.92 -2.80 3.44
N VAL A 52 4.03 -2.39 4.70
CA VAL A 52 3.74 -1.02 5.15
C VAL A 52 4.59 0.03 4.41
N PRO A 53 5.94 -0.06 4.35
CA PRO A 53 6.75 0.90 3.59
C PRO A 53 6.52 0.79 2.08
N LEU A 54 6.18 -0.39 1.56
CA LEU A 54 5.83 -0.61 0.16
C LEU A 54 4.56 0.19 -0.23
N MET A 55 3.51 0.09 0.60
CA MET A 55 2.27 0.83 0.39
C MET A 55 2.45 2.33 0.59
N MET A 56 3.30 2.75 1.55
CA MET A 56 3.69 4.15 1.70
C MET A 56 4.38 4.70 0.44
N GLY A 57 5.31 3.95 -0.15
CA GLY A 57 5.97 4.34 -1.40
C GLY A 57 4.98 4.46 -2.57
N LEU A 58 4.04 3.53 -2.68
CA LEU A 58 2.99 3.54 -3.69
C LEU A 58 2.03 4.72 -3.53
N PHE A 59 1.65 5.03 -2.29
CA PHE A 59 0.84 6.19 -1.96
C PHE A 59 1.57 7.50 -2.29
N LEU A 60 2.84 7.60 -1.92
CA LEU A 60 3.68 8.76 -2.21
C LEU A 60 3.88 8.97 -3.72
N PHE A 61 4.08 7.89 -4.47
CA PHE A 61 4.11 7.90 -5.93
C PHE A 61 2.82 8.48 -6.51
N GLY A 62 1.66 7.97 -6.08
CA GLY A 62 0.38 8.47 -6.56
C GLY A 62 0.11 9.92 -6.16
N TYR A 63 0.55 10.34 -4.97
CA TYR A 63 0.46 11.72 -4.50
C TYR A 63 1.28 12.67 -5.38
N TYR A 64 2.52 12.33 -5.70
CA TYR A 64 3.36 13.12 -6.61
C TYR A 64 2.83 13.12 -8.05
N ALA A 65 2.24 12.02 -8.51
CA ALA A 65 1.55 11.94 -9.80
C ALA A 65 0.31 12.84 -9.85
N LEU A 66 -0.44 12.97 -8.75
CA LEU A 66 -1.57 13.91 -8.64
C LEU A 66 -1.14 15.37 -8.66
N LYS A 67 -0.02 15.69 -8.01
CA LYS A 67 0.57 17.04 -7.93
C LYS A 67 1.14 17.52 -9.28
N GLY A 68 1.27 16.64 -10.27
CA GLY A 68 1.80 16.98 -11.58
C GLY A 68 3.32 17.20 -11.58
N GLU A 69 4.04 16.73 -10.55
CA GLU A 69 5.49 16.83 -10.48
C GLU A 69 6.16 15.92 -11.53
N TYR A 70 5.52 14.79 -11.86
CA TYR A 70 5.93 13.91 -12.98
C TYR A 70 5.66 14.49 -14.37
N ASP A 71 4.99 15.64 -14.45
CA ASP A 71 4.68 16.31 -15.71
C ASP A 71 5.83 17.22 -16.19
N LYS A 72 6.74 17.57 -15.28
CA LYS A 72 7.88 18.46 -15.56
C LYS A 72 9.12 17.71 -16.08
N VAL A 73 9.08 16.38 -16.12
CA VAL A 73 10.22 15.51 -16.51
C VAL A 73 10.18 15.15 -18.00
N ASP A 74 9.23 15.70 -18.76
CA ASP A 74 9.26 15.64 -20.23
C ASP A 74 9.86 16.97 -20.75
N SER A 75 11.19 17.10 -20.69
CA SER A 75 12.00 18.11 -21.39
C SER A 75 12.86 17.46 -22.45
#